data_AF-A0A2K3KHL1-F1
#
_entry.id   AF-A0A2K3KHL1-F1
#
_cell.length_a   1.000
_cell.length_b   1.000
_cell.length_c   1.000
_cell.angle_alpha   90.00
_cell.angle_beta   90.00
_cell.angle_gamma   90.00
#
_symmetry.space_group_name_H-M   'P 1'
#
loop_
_entity.id
_entity.type
_entity.pdbx_description
1 polymer ?
#
loop_
_entity_poly.entity_id
_entity_poly.type
_entity_poly.pdbx_seq_one_letter_code
_entity_poly.pdbx_strand_id
1 'polypeptide(L)'
;GTKLKMSSAYHPETDGQTEVLNRRHPPNLLRFLSNETKVAAVAVELSERDEALNHLKVHLSRAQEQMKHQADKKCRQVTFEVVGDYQVQGDLPKELEVTDAEDVYPDQVLGSRVDMRGGVSVPQSLIKWKNRSI
;
A
#
# COMPACT_ATOMS: atom_id res chain seq x y z
N GLY A 1 -15.57 -21.93 -17.55
CA GLY A 1 -15.53 -20.57 -16.94
C GLY A 1 -14.66 -20.59 -15.69
N THR A 2 -13.86 -19.55 -15.46
CA THR A 2 -13.07 -19.36 -14.25
C THR A 2 -13.95 -18.77 -13.14
N LYS A 3 -14.01 -19.43 -11.98
CA LYS A 3 -14.81 -18.98 -10.84
C LYS A 3 -14.02 -17.92 -10.06
N LEU A 4 -14.38 -16.65 -10.21
CA LEU A 4 -13.76 -15.56 -9.46
C LEU A 4 -14.26 -15.60 -8.01
N LYS A 5 -13.34 -15.86 -7.07
CA LYS A 5 -13.56 -15.71 -5.63
C LYS A 5 -13.12 -14.31 -5.23
N MET A 6 -14.02 -13.33 -5.34
CA MET A 6 -13.77 -12.01 -4.76
C MET A 6 -14.34 -11.99 -3.34
N SER A 7 -13.51 -12.25 -2.33
CA SER A 7 -13.80 -11.76 -0.98
C SER A 7 -13.50 -10.27 -0.99
N SER A 8 -14.50 -9.41 -0.86
CA SER A 8 -14.34 -7.94 -0.80
C SER A 8 -13.66 -7.45 0.49
N ALA A 9 -12.93 -8.32 1.18
CA ALA A 9 -12.25 -8.03 2.43
C ALA A 9 -10.97 -7.21 2.16
N TYR A 10 -11.12 -6.00 1.65
CA TYR A 10 -10.08 -4.98 1.70
C TYR A 10 -10.27 -4.21 3.01
N HIS A 11 -9.64 -4.68 4.09
CA HIS A 11 -9.55 -3.93 5.35
C HIS A 11 -8.15 -3.33 5.43
N PRO A 12 -7.95 -2.11 4.92
CA PRO A 12 -6.60 -1.57 4.71
C PRO A 12 -5.81 -1.47 6.03
N GLU A 13 -6.49 -1.32 7.16
CA GLU A 13 -5.89 -1.27 8.51
C GLU A 13 -5.28 -2.60 9.01
N THR A 14 -5.69 -3.76 8.49
CA THR A 14 -5.17 -5.07 8.96
C THR A 14 -4.08 -5.64 8.05
N ASP A 15 -3.91 -5.12 6.84
CA ASP A 15 -3.11 -5.74 5.77
C ASP A 15 -1.79 -4.99 5.48
N GLY A 16 -1.09 -4.56 6.54
CA GLY A 16 0.22 -3.91 6.39
C GLY A 16 0.18 -2.43 5.99
N GLN A 17 -0.90 -1.72 6.34
CA GLN A 17 -1.07 -0.29 6.05
C GLN A 17 0.13 0.59 6.47
N THR A 18 0.85 0.20 7.53
CA THR A 18 2.05 0.92 7.96
C THR A 18 3.13 0.90 6.89
N GLU A 19 3.29 -0.17 6.14
CA GLU A 19 4.28 -0.29 5.07
C GLU A 19 3.84 0.49 3.83
N VAL A 20 2.55 0.42 3.49
CA VAL A 20 1.93 1.18 2.39
C VAL A 20 2.00 2.69 2.64
N LEU A 21 1.77 3.14 3.88
CA LEU A 21 1.83 4.54 4.28
C LEU A 21 3.27 5.05 4.33
N ASN A 22 4.19 4.27 4.89
CA ASN A 22 5.59 4.68 5.06
C ASN A 22 6.44 4.45 3.81
N ARG A 23 5.93 3.72 2.81
CA ARG A 23 6.63 3.30 1.58
C ARG A 23 8.02 2.71 1.85
N ARG A 24 8.21 2.12 3.02
CA ARG A 24 9.47 1.59 3.52
C ARG A 24 9.18 0.38 4.39
N HIS A 25 9.97 -0.67 4.21
CA HIS A 25 9.95 -1.82 5.10
C HIS A 25 10.33 -1.40 6.53
N PRO A 26 9.72 -2.00 7.56
CA PRO A 26 10.15 -1.79 8.94
C PRO A 26 11.63 -2.17 9.08
N PRO A 27 12.44 -1.39 9.82
CA PRO A 27 13.83 -1.75 10.07
C PRO A 27 13.91 -3.08 10.83
N ASN A 28 14.90 -3.90 10.48
CA ASN A 28 15.13 -5.16 11.17
C ASN A 28 15.66 -4.88 12.59
N LEU A 29 14.87 -5.25 13.60
CA LEU A 29 15.27 -5.16 15.00
C LEU A 29 16.07 -6.43 15.35
N LEU A 30 17.38 -6.28 15.49
CA LEU A 30 18.25 -7.37 15.95
C LEU A 30 17.94 -7.66 17.43
N ARG A 31 17.70 -8.94 17.71
CA ARG A 31 17.57 -9.46 19.09
C ARG A 31 18.92 -9.38 19.78
N PHE A 32 18.94 -8.85 21.00
CA PHE A 32 20.12 -8.83 21.84
C PHE A 32 20.58 -10.25 22.19
N LEU A 33 21.87 -10.52 22.04
CA LEU A 33 22.50 -11.76 22.48
C LEU A 33 23.31 -11.51 23.76
N SER A 34 23.17 -12.42 24.72
CA SER A 34 23.89 -12.36 25.99
C SER A 34 25.40 -12.40 25.74
N ASN A 35 26.11 -11.31 26.06
CA ASN A 35 27.56 -11.03 25.89
C ASN A 35 27.92 -9.94 24.85
N GLU A 36 26.95 -9.34 24.16
CA GLU A 36 27.23 -8.28 23.18
C GLU A 36 27.70 -6.96 23.80
N THR A 37 27.49 -6.78 25.12
CA THR A 37 27.81 -5.55 25.83
C THR A 37 28.56 -5.84 27.12
N LYS A 38 29.58 -5.02 27.42
CA LYS A 38 30.38 -5.11 28.64
C LYS A 38 29.76 -4.39 29.84
N VAL A 39 28.70 -3.62 29.61
CA VAL A 39 28.02 -2.80 30.62
C VAL A 39 26.74 -3.51 31.07
N ALA A 40 26.71 -3.96 32.33
CA ALA A 40 25.60 -4.77 32.84
C ALA A 40 24.24 -4.06 32.74
N ALA A 41 24.17 -2.75 33.01
CA ALA A 41 22.93 -1.97 32.90
C ALA A 41 22.35 -2.00 31.47
N VAL A 42 23.20 -1.81 30.47
CA VAL A 42 22.80 -1.83 29.06
C VAL A 42 22.29 -3.22 28.63
N ALA A 43 22.87 -4.30 29.18
CA ALA A 43 22.40 -5.65 28.89
C ALA A 43 20.99 -5.92 29.45
N VAL A 44 20.68 -5.39 30.64
CA VAL A 44 19.34 -5.49 31.24
C VAL A 44 18.32 -4.71 30.41
N GLU A 45 18.61 -3.45 30.06
CA GLU A 45 17.71 -2.61 29.25
C GLU A 45 17.41 -3.25 27.88
N LEU A 46 18.41 -3.83 27.22
CA LEU A 46 18.23 -4.49 25.93
C LEU A 46 17.37 -5.76 26.04
N SER A 47 17.51 -6.52 27.13
CA SER A 47 16.66 -7.67 27.42
C SER A 47 15.20 -7.26 27.64
N GLU A 48 14.97 -6.25 28.50
CA GLU A 48 13.62 -5.72 28.79
C GLU A 48 12.95 -5.15 27.53
N ARG A 49 13.72 -4.45 26.69
CA ARG A 49 13.25 -3.96 25.38
C ARG A 49 12.77 -5.11 24.50
N ASP A 50 13.54 -6.19 24.39
CA ASP A 50 13.20 -7.31 23.53
C ASP A 50 11.95 -8.06 24.04
N GLU A 51 11.78 -8.17 25.36
CA GLU A 51 10.55 -8.69 25.98
C GLU A 51 9.34 -7.80 25.67
N ALA A 52 9.47 -6.49 25.82
CA ALA A 52 8.42 -5.53 25.50
C ALA A 52 8.03 -5.59 24.02
N LEU A 53 9.01 -5.67 23.12
CA LEU A 53 8.79 -5.84 21.68
C LEU A 53 8.06 -7.15 21.37
N ASN A 54 8.38 -8.24 22.07
CA ASN A 54 7.68 -9.51 21.92
C ASN A 54 6.22 -9.41 22.35
N HIS A 55 5.94 -8.79 23.51
CA HIS A 55 4.57 -8.55 23.96
C HIS A 55 3.78 -7.71 22.96
N LEU A 56 4.35 -6.61 22.47
CA LEU A 56 3.70 -5.76 21.47
C LEU A 56 3.34 -6.52 20.19
N LYS A 57 4.27 -7.33 19.66
CA LYS A 57 4.02 -8.17 18.48
C LYS A 57 2.84 -9.10 18.70
N VAL A 58 2.82 -9.83 19.82
CA VAL A 58 1.74 -10.77 20.14
C VAL A 58 0.39 -10.05 20.27
N HIS A 59 0.35 -8.90 20.95
CA HIS A 59 -0.89 -8.14 21.11
C HIS A 59 -1.41 -7.57 19.79
N LEU A 60 -0.53 -7.05 18.93
CA LEU A 60 -0.90 -6.52 17.62
C LEU A 60 -1.44 -7.63 16.71
N SER A 61 -0.78 -8.79 16.65
CA SER A 61 -1.27 -9.93 15.87
C SER A 61 -2.66 -10.38 16.33
N ARG A 62 -2.87 -10.51 17.65
CA ARG A 62 -4.18 -10.86 18.20
C ARG A 62 -5.25 -9.82 17.89
N ALA A 63 -4.93 -8.53 17.97
CA ALA A 63 -5.86 -7.46 17.64
C ALA A 63 -6.26 -7.51 16.15
N GLN A 64 -5.28 -7.70 15.25
CA GLN A 64 -5.53 -7.83 13.81
C GLN A 64 -6.39 -9.06 13.49
N GLU A 65 -6.12 -10.20 14.11
CA GLU A 65 -6.94 -11.42 13.97
C GLU A 65 -8.38 -11.19 14.44
N GLN A 66 -8.56 -10.53 15.59
CA GLN A 66 -9.88 -10.19 16.11
C GLN A 66 -10.63 -9.24 15.17
N MET A 67 -9.97 -8.19 14.67
CA MET A 67 -10.56 -7.25 13.70
C MET A 67 -11.02 -7.97 12.43
N LYS A 68 -10.14 -8.82 11.86
CA LYS A 68 -10.46 -9.64 10.68
C LYS A 68 -11.66 -10.54 10.94
N HIS A 69 -11.68 -11.25 12.07
CA HIS A 69 -12.78 -12.13 12.43
C HIS A 69 -14.11 -11.37 12.53
N GLN A 70 -14.11 -10.18 13.14
CA GLN A 70 -15.32 -9.36 13.26
C GLN A 70 -15.79 -8.81 11.91
N ALA A 71 -14.86 -8.46 11.01
CA ALA A 71 -15.19 -8.06 9.65
C ALA A 71 -15.79 -9.24 8.86
N ASP A 72 -15.13 -10.40 8.90
CA ASP A 72 -15.56 -11.61 8.19
C ASP A 72 -16.94 -12.08 8.64
N LYS A 73 -17.28 -11.95 9.93
CA LYS A 73 -18.61 -12.28 10.46
C LYS A 73 -19.75 -11.52 9.77
N LYS A 74 -19.48 -10.31 9.27
CA LYS A 74 -20.46 -9.46 8.58
C LYS A 74 -20.42 -9.61 7.05
N CYS A 75 -19.40 -10.29 6.52
CA CYS A 75 -19.22 -10.47 5.08
C CYS A 75 -19.91 -11.74 4.58
N ARG A 76 -20.64 -11.64 3.45
CA ARG A 76 -21.27 -12.80 2.79
C ARG A 76 -20.34 -13.32 1.70
N GLN A 77 -20.09 -14.63 1.68
CA GLN A 77 -19.37 -15.26 0.58
C GLN A 77 -20.26 -15.26 -0.67
N VAL A 78 -19.87 -14.51 -1.70
CA VAL A 78 -20.57 -14.44 -2.98
C VAL A 78 -19.66 -15.03 -4.06
N THR A 79 -20.20 -15.95 -4.85
CA THR A 79 -19.52 -16.49 -6.04
C THR A 79 -20.23 -15.97 -7.27
N PHE A 80 -19.52 -15.24 -8.12
CA PHE A 80 -20.04 -14.81 -9.40
C PHE A 80 -19.64 -15.84 -10.47
N GLU A 81 -20.61 -16.27 -11.26
CA GLU A 81 -20.32 -16.94 -12.52
C GLU A 81 -19.97 -15.84 -13.53
N VAL A 82 -18.84 -16.00 -14.22
CA VAL A 82 -18.50 -15.10 -15.33
C VAL A 82 -19.44 -15.43 -16.48
N VAL A 83 -20.59 -14.76 -16.50
CA VAL A 83 -21.50 -14.75 -17.64
C VAL A 83 -21.13 -13.53 -18.48
N GLY A 84 -20.09 -13.69 -19.28
CA GLY A 84 -19.67 -12.70 -20.25
C GLY A 84 -19.03 -13.44 -21.40
N ASP A 85 -19.54 -13.20 -22.61
CA ASP A 85 -18.91 -13.66 -23.85
C ASP A 85 -17.67 -12.78 -24.10
N TYR A 86 -16.68 -12.89 -23.23
CA TYR A 86 -15.37 -12.30 -23.45
C TYR A 86 -14.76 -13.00 -24.66
N GLN A 87 -14.95 -12.39 -25.84
CA GLN A 87 -14.11 -12.70 -26.97
C GLN A 87 -12.70 -12.30 -26.57
N VAL A 88 -11.83 -13.29 -26.41
CA VAL A 88 -10.39 -13.06 -26.38
C VAL A 88 -10.07 -12.53 -27.77
N GLN A 89 -10.11 -11.21 -27.93
CA GLN A 89 -9.44 -10.58 -29.06
C GLN A 89 -8.01 -11.11 -29.02
N GLY A 90 -7.53 -11.61 -30.17
CA GLY A 90 -6.17 -12.11 -30.32
C GLY A 90 -5.13 -11.03 -30.02
N ASP A 91 -3.90 -11.26 -30.47
CA ASP A 91 -2.74 -10.38 -30.26
C ASP A 91 -3.12 -8.91 -30.09
N LEU A 92 -2.62 -8.31 -29.00
CA LEU A 92 -2.86 -6.92 -28.63
C LEU A 92 -2.79 -6.06 -29.89
N PRO A 93 -3.85 -5.28 -30.22
CA PRO A 93 -3.84 -4.46 -31.43
C PRO A 93 -2.54 -3.69 -31.51
N LYS A 94 -1.87 -3.69 -32.67
CA LYS A 94 -0.55 -3.06 -32.82
C LYS A 94 -0.55 -1.58 -32.43
N GLU A 95 -1.72 -0.93 -32.45
CA GLU A 95 -1.89 0.45 -31.97
C GLU A 95 -1.81 0.60 -30.45
N LEU A 96 -1.96 -0.50 -29.70
CA LEU A 96 -1.94 -0.57 -28.23
C LEU A 96 -0.68 -1.25 -27.69
N GLU A 97 0.22 -1.71 -28.55
CA GLU A 97 1.56 -2.12 -28.14
C GLU A 97 2.24 -0.91 -27.49
N VAL A 98 2.43 -0.98 -26.17
CA VAL A 98 3.21 0.00 -25.43
C VAL A 98 4.64 -0.13 -25.94
N THR A 99 5.03 0.78 -26.84
CA THR A 99 6.43 0.96 -27.18
C THR A 99 7.13 1.47 -25.92
N ASP A 100 8.32 0.96 -25.61
CA ASP A 100 9.12 1.36 -24.43
C ASP A 100 9.58 2.84 -24.46
N ALA A 101 9.04 3.63 -25.38
CA ALA A 101 9.16 5.07 -25.52
C ALA A 101 7.72 5.58 -25.66
N GLU A 102 7.07 6.19 -24.69
CA GLU A 102 7.55 7.19 -23.77
C GLU A 102 6.68 7.23 -22.50
N ASP A 103 7.28 7.02 -21.33
CA ASP A 103 6.61 7.29 -20.05
C ASP A 103 6.25 8.78 -19.95
N VAL A 104 5.00 9.14 -20.24
CA VAL A 104 4.48 10.51 -20.07
C VAL A 104 4.02 10.67 -18.63
N TYR A 105 4.88 11.26 -17.80
CA TYR A 105 4.58 11.61 -16.42
C TYR A 105 4.90 13.09 -16.16
N PRO A 106 4.26 13.71 -15.15
CA PRO A 106 4.54 15.08 -14.80
C PRO A 106 5.99 15.21 -14.29
N ASP A 107 6.81 16.01 -14.96
CA ASP A 107 8.23 16.24 -14.64
C ASP A 107 8.36 17.34 -13.57
N GLN A 108 7.73 18.50 -13.78
CA GLN A 108 7.88 19.65 -12.89
C GLN A 108 6.64 20.57 -12.90
N VAL A 109 6.30 21.16 -11.75
CA VAL A 109 5.34 22.28 -11.69
C VAL A 109 6.07 23.58 -12.04
N LEU A 110 5.70 24.22 -13.14
CA LEU A 110 6.31 25.47 -13.62
C LEU A 110 5.68 26.72 -13.01
N GLY A 111 4.46 26.62 -12.49
CA GLY A 111 3.79 27.76 -11.85
C GLY A 111 2.45 27.37 -11.26
N SER A 112 1.99 28.18 -10.32
CA SER A 112 0.68 28.02 -9.70
C SER A 112 -0.04 29.36 -9.69
N ARG A 113 -1.35 29.34 -9.97
CA ARG A 113 -2.22 30.51 -9.84
C ARG A 113 -3.54 30.12 -9.21
N VAL A 114 -4.28 31.11 -8.74
CA VAL A 114 -5.60 30.92 -8.17
C VAL A 114 -6.57 31.76 -8.99
N ASP A 115 -7.55 31.09 -9.61
CA ASP A 115 -8.58 31.75 -10.42
C ASP A 115 -9.93 31.66 -9.70
N MET A 116 -10.71 32.74 -9.74
CA MET A 116 -12.08 32.76 -9.25
C MET A 116 -13.04 32.25 -10.34
N ARG A 117 -13.66 31.08 -10.13
CA ARG A 117 -14.70 30.53 -11.03
C ARG A 117 -16.00 30.34 -10.27
N GLY A 118 -17.05 31.06 -10.67
CA GLY A 118 -18.37 30.96 -10.04
C GLY A 118 -18.39 31.31 -8.55
N GLY A 119 -17.53 32.25 -8.13
CA GLY A 119 -17.38 32.62 -6.70
C GLY A 119 -16.52 31.66 -5.87
N VAL A 120 -16.02 30.58 -6.46
CA VAL A 120 -15.11 29.62 -5.80
C VAL A 120 -13.67 29.86 -6.26
N SER A 121 -12.76 29.90 -5.29
CA SER A 121 -11.32 29.98 -5.52
C SER A 121 -10.79 28.62 -6.00
N VAL A 122 -10.27 28.56 -7.23
CA VAL A 122 -9.75 27.32 -7.83
C VAL A 122 -8.24 27.43 -8.06
N PRO A 123 -7.42 26.63 -7.35
CA PRO A 123 -5.99 26.55 -7.62
C PRO A 123 -5.74 25.85 -8.96
N GLN A 124 -4.76 26.37 -9.70
CA GLN A 124 -4.30 25.81 -10.96
C GLN A 124 -2.78 25.73 -10.95
N SER A 125 -2.25 24.67 -11.55
CA SER A 125 -0.81 24.44 -11.68
C SER A 125 -0.45 24.19 -13.13
N LEU A 126 0.58 24.86 -13.63
CA LEU A 126 1.18 24.60 -14.94
C LEU A 126 2.22 23.49 -14.78
N ILE A 127 2.05 22.39 -15.53
CA ILE A 127 2.91 21.21 -15.42
C ILE A 127 3.75 21.07 -16.69
N LYS A 128 5.06 20.92 -16.52
CA LYS A 128 5.98 20.40 -17.52
C LYS A 128 5.86 18.89 -17.54
N TRP A 129 5.51 18.33 -18.69
CA TRP A 129 5.38 16.88 -18.88
C TRP A 129 6.67 16.34 -19.49
N LYS A 130 7.12 15.16 -19.05
CA LYS A 130 8.22 14.45 -19.70
C LYS A 130 7.78 13.95 -21.06
N ASN A 131 8.68 13.96 -22.05
CA ASN A 131 8.45 13.43 -23.39
C ASN A 131 7.28 14.08 -24.15
N ARG A 132 6.91 15.31 -23.78
CA ARG A 132 6.08 16.20 -24.61
C ARG A 132 6.82 17.51 -24.81
N SER A 133 7.26 17.77 -26.05
CA SER A 133 7.57 19.14 -26.46
C SER A 133 6.25 19.88 -26.70
N ILE A 134 6.18 21.14 -26.26
CA ILE A 134 5.04 22.04 -26.44
C ILE A 134 4.94 22.44 -27.92
#